data_AF-A0A960HJR2-F1
#
_entry.id   AF-A0A960HJR2-F1
#
_cell.length_a   1.000
_cell.length_b   1.000
_cell.length_c   1.000
_cell.angle_alpha   90.00
_cell.angle_beta   90.00
_cell.angle_gamma   90.00
#
_symmetry.space_group_name_H-M   'P 1'
#
loop_
_entity.id
_entity.type
_entity.pdbx_description
1 polymer ?
#
loop_
_entity_poly.entity_id
_entity_poly.type
_entity_poly.pdbx_seq_one_letter_code
_entity_poly.pdbx_strand_id
1 'polypeptide(L)'
;NNPFSILTKSTLVLRDLDLLGAAARRRLVRVSLSIGTVDDAVWRATEPGTPAPARRLRAVEQLNAAGIPTGVLIAPILPGV
;
A
#
# COMPACT_ATOMS: atom_id res chain seq x y z
N ASN A 1 19.06 -15.84 -0.49
CA ASN A 1 18.27 -14.81 -1.19
C ASN A 1 16.86 -15.33 -1.38
N ASN A 2 15.87 -14.74 -0.71
CA ASN A 2 14.46 -15.12 -0.87
C ASN A 2 13.65 -13.83 -1.12
N PRO A 3 13.40 -13.45 -2.38
CA PRO A 3 12.57 -12.29 -2.71
C PRO A 3 11.13 -12.49 -2.26
N PHE A 4 10.49 -11.43 -1.79
CA PHE A 4 9.11 -11.45 -1.33
C PHE A 4 8.37 -10.17 -1.72
N SER A 5 7.05 -10.20 -1.58
CA SER A 5 6.20 -9.03 -1.79
C SER A 5 5.19 -8.89 -0.65
N ILE A 6 4.78 -7.66 -0.38
CA ILE A 6 3.75 -7.35 0.61
C ILE A 6 2.60 -6.64 -0.11
N LEU A 7 1.39 -7.16 0.05
CA LEU A 7 0.15 -6.51 -0.37
C LEU A 7 -0.71 -6.23 0.87
N THR A 8 -1.09 -4.98 1.11
CA THR A 8 -1.85 -4.63 2.32
C THR A 8 -2.78 -3.44 2.11
N LYS A 9 -3.81 -3.32 2.95
CA LYS A 9 -4.64 -2.10 3.09
C LYS A 9 -4.17 -1.23 4.26
N SER A 10 -3.32 -1.75 5.13
CA SER A 10 -2.88 -1.07 6.35
C SER A 10 -1.72 -0.12 6.07
N THR A 11 -1.71 1.02 6.77
CA THR A 11 -0.56 1.93 6.80
C THR A 11 0.51 1.50 7.81
N LEU A 12 0.27 0.44 8.60
CA LEU A 12 1.23 -0.06 9.59
C LEU A 12 2.55 -0.56 8.99
N VAL A 13 2.57 -0.86 7.68
CA VAL A 13 3.79 -1.20 6.94
C VAL A 13 4.87 -0.12 7.05
N LEU A 14 4.49 1.13 7.34
CA LEU A 14 5.41 2.24 7.58
C LEU A 14 6.22 2.11 8.88
N ARG A 15 5.82 1.23 9.81
CA ARG A 15 6.58 0.99 11.04
C ARG A 15 7.95 0.36 10.77
N ASP A 16 8.05 -0.43 9.69
CA ASP A 16 9.21 -1.26 9.37
C ASP A 16 10.05 -0.67 8.22
N LEU A 17 10.04 0.65 8.04
CA LEU A 17 10.75 1.34 6.96
C LEU A 17 12.25 1.03 6.91
N ASP A 18 12.89 0.87 8.06
CA ASP A 18 14.30 0.52 8.19
C ASP A 18 14.59 -0.89 7.68
N LEU A 19 13.79 -1.88 8.12
CA LEU A 19 13.92 -3.28 7.72
C LEU A 19 13.57 -3.47 6.24
N LEU A 20 12.45 -2.90 5.79
CA LEU A 20 12.01 -2.95 4.40
C LEU A 20 12.99 -2.20 3.49
N GLY A 21 13.53 -1.07 3.94
CA GLY A 21 14.58 -0.33 3.23
C GLY A 21 15.86 -1.16 3.07
N ALA A 22 16.29 -1.88 4.12
CA ALA A 22 17.44 -2.79 4.04
C ALA A 22 17.21 -3.94 3.05
N ALA A 23 16.01 -4.52 3.04
CA ALA A 23 15.63 -5.55 2.06
C ALA A 23 15.54 -4.98 0.63
N ALA A 24 15.02 -3.76 0.46
CA ALA A 24 14.87 -3.09 -0.82
C ALA A 24 16.22 -2.77 -1.47
N ARG A 25 17.21 -2.32 -0.68
CA ARG A 25 18.60 -2.12 -1.16
C ARG A 25 19.21 -3.40 -1.75
N ARG A 26 18.79 -4.56 -1.27
CA ARG A 26 19.19 -5.89 -1.76
C ARG A 26 18.28 -6.44 -2.86
N ARG A 27 17.30 -5.66 -3.33
CA ARG A 27 16.28 -6.03 -4.31
C ARG A 27 15.43 -7.24 -3.89
N LEU A 28 15.17 -7.37 -2.57
CA LEU A 28 14.43 -8.51 -2.01
C LEU A 28 12.95 -8.24 -1.77
N VAL A 29 12.51 -6.99 -1.72
CA VAL A 29 11.12 -6.65 -1.40
C VAL A 29 10.52 -5.64 -2.38
N ARG A 30 9.24 -5.82 -2.67
CA ARG A 30 8.33 -4.82 -3.25
C ARG A 30 7.08 -4.75 -2.37
N VAL A 31 6.57 -3.55 -2.14
CA VAL A 31 5.31 -3.34 -1.40
C VAL A 31 4.23 -2.86 -2.38
N SER A 32 2.99 -3.21 -2.13
CA SER A 32 1.84 -2.63 -2.80
C SER A 32 0.74 -2.38 -1.80
N LEU A 33 0.06 -1.24 -1.93
CA LEU A 33 -1.14 -0.96 -1.16
C LEU A 33 -2.38 -1.21 -2.01
N SER A 34 -3.34 -1.98 -1.49
CA SER A 34 -4.64 -2.14 -2.14
C SER A 34 -5.43 -0.85 -2.00
N ILE A 35 -5.77 -0.21 -3.11
CA ILE A 35 -6.57 1.02 -3.17
C ILE A 35 -7.55 0.82 -4.33
N GLY A 36 -8.73 0.26 -4.04
CA GLY A 36 -9.74 -0.05 -5.06
C GLY A 36 -10.47 1.18 -5.60
N THR A 37 -10.50 2.27 -4.83
CA THR A 37 -11.14 3.54 -5.18
C THR A 37 -10.43 4.69 -4.45
N VAL A 38 -10.54 5.90 -5.00
CA VAL A 38 -10.18 7.16 -4.33
C VAL A 38 -11.40 7.96 -3.89
N ASP A 39 -12.60 7.43 -4.15
CA ASP A 39 -13.87 8.01 -3.70
C ASP A 39 -14.15 7.59 -2.25
N ASP A 40 -14.28 8.56 -1.36
CA ASP A 40 -14.51 8.34 0.06
C ASP A 40 -15.90 7.76 0.35
N ALA A 41 -16.92 8.03 -0.47
CA ALA A 41 -18.25 7.45 -0.31
C ALA A 41 -18.23 5.95 -0.65
N VAL A 42 -17.62 5.60 -1.78
CA VAL A 42 -17.43 4.19 -2.18
C VAL A 42 -16.59 3.45 -1.15
N TRP A 43 -15.50 4.04 -0.66
CA TRP A 43 -14.69 3.46 0.41
C TRP A 43 -15.49 3.24 1.70
N ARG A 44 -16.27 4.22 2.16
CA ARG A 44 -17.12 4.08 3.36
C ARG A 44 -18.15 2.97 3.21
N ALA A 45 -18.69 2.77 2.00
CA ALA A 45 -19.67 1.73 1.73
C ALA A 45 -19.05 0.32 1.68
N THR A 46 -17.77 0.20 1.32
CA THR A 46 -17.16 -1.09 0.94
C THR A 46 -16.12 -1.60 1.93
N GLU A 47 -15.30 -0.73 2.52
CA GLU A 47 -14.22 -1.13 3.42
C GLU A 47 -13.90 -0.08 4.52
N PRO A 48 -14.90 0.42 5.28
CA PRO A 48 -14.75 1.51 6.25
C PRO A 48 -13.79 1.21 7.42
N GLY A 49 -13.50 -0.07 7.70
CA GLY A 49 -12.55 -0.48 8.73
C GLY A 49 -11.07 -0.35 8.34
N THR A 50 -10.79 0.10 7.11
CA THR A 50 -9.42 0.27 6.60
C THR A 50 -8.99 1.74 6.64
N PRO A 51 -7.69 2.07 6.58
CA PRO A 51 -7.30 3.46 6.38
C PRO A 51 -7.92 4.05 5.11
N ALA A 52 -8.43 5.28 5.21
CA ALA A 52 -9.02 6.00 4.08
C ALA A 52 -8.07 5.99 2.85
N PRO A 53 -8.60 6.02 1.61
CA PRO A 53 -7.79 5.94 0.38
C PRO A 53 -6.63 6.93 0.35
N ALA A 54 -6.87 8.18 0.76
CA ALA A 54 -5.83 9.20 0.83
C ALA A 54 -4.67 8.82 1.77
N ARG A 55 -4.95 8.21 2.93
CA ARG A 55 -3.90 7.74 3.85
C ARG A 55 -3.07 6.61 3.25
N ARG A 56 -3.71 5.70 2.50
CA ARG A 56 -3.01 4.65 1.76
C ARG A 56 -2.13 5.23 0.65
N LEU A 57 -2.61 6.22 -0.10
CA LEU A 57 -1.79 6.93 -1.09
C LEU A 57 -0.57 7.62 -0.45
N ARG A 58 -0.72 8.24 0.73
CA ARG A 58 0.42 8.82 1.46
C ARG A 58 1.42 7.78 1.94
N ALA A 59 0.97 6.60 2.34
CA ALA A 59 1.88 5.51 2.66
C ALA A 59 2.67 5.04 1.41
N VAL A 60 2.05 4.99 0.23
CA VAL A 60 2.76 4.70 -1.04
C VAL A 60 3.85 5.74 -1.32
N GLU A 61 3.54 7.02 -1.12
CA GLU A 61 4.50 8.12 -1.26
C GLU A 61 5.68 7.97 -0.29
N GLN A 62 5.41 7.74 1.00
CA GLN A 62 6.44 7.59 2.03
C GLN A 62 7.36 6.38 1.79
N LEU A 63 6.80 5.23 1.40
CA LEU A 63 7.59 4.04 1.09
C LEU A 63 8.50 4.27 -0.12
N ASN A 64 8.00 4.91 -1.18
CA ASN A 64 8.82 5.26 -2.34
C ASN A 64 9.91 6.29 -1.98
N ALA A 65 9.59 7.29 -1.15
CA ALA A 65 10.57 8.26 -0.66
C ALA A 65 11.69 7.59 0.17
N ALA A 66 11.40 6.48 0.85
CA ALA A 66 12.39 5.66 1.57
C ALA A 66 13.16 4.68 0.66
N GLY A 67 12.94 4.71 -0.66
CA GLY A 67 13.62 3.83 -1.62
C GLY A 67 13.08 2.40 -1.67
N ILE A 68 11.89 2.15 -1.12
CA ILE A 68 11.20 0.85 -1.18
C ILE A 68 10.28 0.86 -2.39
N PRO A 69 10.51 0.02 -3.42
CA PRO A 69 9.65 -0.03 -4.61
C PRO A 69 8.20 -0.31 -4.22
N THR A 70 7.33 0.69 -4.40
CA THR A 70 5.95 0.61 -3.92
C THR A 70 4.94 0.99 -4.98
N GLY A 71 3.94 0.11 -5.19
CA GLY A 71 2.84 0.33 -6.13
C GLY A 71 1.47 0.39 -5.47
N VAL A 72 0.46 0.51 -6.32
CA VAL A 72 -0.95 0.39 -5.94
C VAL A 72 -1.53 -0.83 -6.63
N LEU A 73 -2.26 -1.65 -5.88
CA LEU A 73 -3.17 -2.64 -6.46
C LEU A 73 -4.57 -2.05 -6.50
N ILE A 74 -5.13 -1.87 -7.69
CA ILE A 74 -6.50 -1.41 -7.89
C ILE A 74 -7.41 -2.65 -7.96
N ALA A 75 -7.96 -3.06 -6.81
CA ALA A 75 -8.89 -4.18 -6.72
C ALA A 75 -9.72 -4.15 -5.41
N PRO A 76 -10.97 -4.65 -5.44
CA PRO A 76 -11.76 -4.90 -6.65
C PRO A 76 -12.11 -3.58 -7.35
N ILE A 77 -12.30 -3.63 -8.66
CA ILE A 77 -12.98 -2.54 -9.39
C ILE A 77 -14.48 -2.78 -9.20
N LEU A 78 -15.21 -1.77 -8.71
CA LEU A 78 -16.64 -1.86 -8.37
C LEU A 78 -17.45 -0.91 -9.26
N PRO A 79 -17.86 -1.32 -10.47
CA PRO A 79 -18.66 -0.48 -11.35
C PRO A 79 -20.05 -0.22 -10.74
N GLY A 80 -20.49 1.04 -10.75
CA GLY A 80 -21.84 1.42 -10.32
C GLY A 80 -22.06 1.48 -8.81
N VAL A 81 -21.00 1.37 -8.02
CA VAL A 81 -20.97 1.64 -6.57
C VAL A 81 -20.29 2.98 -6.34
#